data_AF-A0A3C2C359-F1
#
_entry.id   AF-A0A3C2C359-F1
#
_cell.length_a   1.000
_cell.length_b   1.000
_cell.length_c   1.000
_cell.angle_alpha   90.00
_cell.angle_beta   90.00
_cell.angle_gamma   90.00
#
_symmetry.space_group_name_H-M   'P 1'
#
loop_
_entity.id
_entity.type
_entity.pdbx_description
1 polymer ?
#
loop_
_entity_poly.entity_id
_entity_poly.type
_entity_poly.pdbx_seq_one_letter_code
_entity_poly.pdbx_strand_id
1 'polypeptide(L)'
;MIRSLRIEYPGAVYHVTVRGNAREPIFLDDEDRILFLLNPVRAKITCHPCHYRWSSYCATAGEDNPPDFLTVDWLLSQFGRDREQAQKAYRRFVEEGQGVSVPPPSSPSHKRR
;
A
#
# COMPACT_ATOMS: atom_id res chain seq x y z
N MET A 1 -5.58 -23.82 22.82
CA MET A 1 -4.22 -23.32 23.11
C MET A 1 -4.24 -21.80 23.12
N ILE A 2 -3.74 -21.16 24.16
CA ILE A 2 -3.62 -19.70 24.25
C ILE A 2 -2.43 -19.27 23.38
N ARG A 3 -2.61 -18.21 22.56
CA ARG A 3 -1.49 -17.62 21.84
C ARG A 3 -0.64 -16.83 22.84
N SER A 4 0.67 -17.06 22.85
CA SER A 4 1.60 -16.29 23.68
C SER A 4 1.49 -14.79 23.39
N LEU A 5 1.68 -13.97 24.42
CA LEU A 5 1.65 -12.51 24.30
C LEU A 5 2.72 -12.04 23.31
N ARG A 6 2.36 -11.15 22.39
CA ARG A 6 3.34 -10.45 21.55
C ARG A 6 4.10 -9.47 22.44
N ILE A 7 5.41 -9.64 22.53
CA ILE A 7 6.28 -8.78 23.34
C ILE A 7 6.40 -7.44 22.61
N GLU A 8 5.99 -6.36 23.28
CA GLU A 8 6.09 -5.00 22.79
C GLU A 8 7.01 -4.18 23.70
N TYR A 9 8.02 -3.51 23.12
CA TYR A 9 8.89 -2.59 23.85
C TYR A 9 9.27 -1.35 23.01
N PRO A 10 9.55 -0.19 23.63
CA PRO A 10 9.93 1.03 22.93
C PRO A 10 11.22 0.85 22.11
N GLY A 11 11.24 1.34 20.88
CA GLY A 11 12.40 1.28 19.98
C GLY A 11 12.59 -0.06 19.25
N ALA A 12 11.74 -1.05 19.51
CA ALA A 12 11.75 -2.31 18.75
C ALA A 12 11.38 -2.08 17.27
N VAL A 13 12.05 -2.82 16.38
CA VAL A 13 11.72 -2.87 14.95
C VAL A 13 10.86 -4.10 14.70
N TYR A 14 9.67 -3.90 14.12
CA TYR A 14 8.74 -4.97 13.78
C TYR A 14 8.63 -5.12 12.26
N HIS A 15 8.71 -6.36 11.78
CA HIS A 15 8.32 -6.68 10.42
C HIS A 15 6.81 -6.95 10.39
N VAL A 16 6.05 -6.06 9.74
CA VAL A 16 4.61 -6.23 9.55
C VAL A 16 4.36 -6.76 8.16
N THR A 17 3.75 -7.95 8.07
CA THR A 17 3.38 -8.57 6.80
C THR A 17 1.86 -8.62 6.66
N VAL A 18 1.34 -8.31 5.47
CA VAL A 18 -0.06 -8.53 5.11
C VAL A 18 -0.14 -9.78 4.24
N ARG A 19 -1.15 -10.62 4.45
CA ARG A 19 -1.41 -11.83 3.66
C ARG A 19 -2.90 -11.97 3.41
N GLY A 20 -3.28 -12.28 2.17
CA GLY A 20 -4.66 -12.58 1.83
C GLY A 20 -5.16 -13.83 2.54
N ASN A 21 -6.47 -13.89 2.78
CA ASN A 21 -7.09 -15.07 3.37
C ASN A 21 -6.78 -16.30 2.50
N ALA A 22 -6.49 -17.45 3.11
CA ALA A 22 -6.10 -18.66 2.38
C ALA A 22 -4.91 -18.52 1.37
N ARG A 23 -4.06 -17.48 1.47
CA ARG A 23 -3.03 -17.12 0.43
C ARG A 23 -3.60 -16.56 -0.87
N GLU A 24 -4.85 -16.14 -0.88
CA GLU A 24 -5.42 -15.45 -2.03
C GLU A 24 -4.67 -14.12 -2.28
N PRO A 25 -4.69 -13.61 -3.52
CA PRO A 25 -4.20 -12.28 -3.83
C PRO A 25 -4.82 -11.22 -2.92
N ILE A 26 -4.02 -10.29 -2.42
CA ILE A 26 -4.50 -9.14 -1.62
C ILE A 26 -5.17 -8.10 -2.52
N PHE A 27 -4.64 -7.95 -3.74
CA PHE A 27 -5.14 -7.03 -4.75
C PHE A 27 -5.50 -7.87 -5.98
N LEU A 28 -6.72 -7.69 -6.49
CA LEU A 28 -7.23 -8.40 -7.65
C LEU A 28 -6.84 -7.67 -8.94
N ASP A 29 -6.81 -6.34 -8.89
CA ASP A 29 -6.46 -5.48 -10.00
C ASP A 29 -5.67 -4.25 -9.54
N ASP A 30 -5.45 -3.33 -10.49
CA ASP A 30 -4.77 -2.08 -10.26
C ASP A 30 -5.62 -1.06 -9.50
N GLU A 31 -6.95 -1.12 -9.60
CA GLU A 31 -7.85 -0.25 -8.84
C GLU A 31 -7.74 -0.55 -7.35
N ASP A 32 -7.75 -1.82 -6.96
CA ASP A 32 -7.54 -2.26 -5.57
C ASP A 32 -6.24 -1.70 -4.97
N ARG A 33 -5.15 -1.72 -5.77
CA ARG A 33 -3.83 -1.20 -5.36
C ARG A 33 -3.90 0.30 -5.10
N ILE A 34 -4.55 1.05 -6.00
CA ILE A 34 -4.66 2.51 -5.84
C ILE A 34 -5.54 2.84 -4.63
N LEU A 35 -6.67 2.14 -4.47
CA LEU A 35 -7.58 2.36 -3.34
C LEU A 35 -6.92 2.11 -1.99
N PHE A 36 -6.03 1.12 -1.91
CA PHE A 36 -5.22 0.86 -0.72
C PHE A 36 -4.25 2.01 -0.44
N LEU A 37 -3.50 2.47 -1.45
CA LEU A 37 -2.55 3.58 -1.31
C LEU A 37 -3.23 4.89 -0.92
N LEU A 38 -4.44 5.14 -1.41
CA LEU A 38 -5.22 6.35 -1.13
C LEU A 38 -6.05 6.26 0.15
N ASN A 39 -6.05 5.13 0.87
CA ASN A 39 -6.82 4.96 2.09
C ASN A 39 -6.55 6.06 3.14
N PRO A 40 -5.30 6.51 3.38
CA PRO A 40 -5.04 7.63 4.30
C PRO A 40 -5.70 8.95 3.89
N VAL A 41 -5.78 9.21 2.58
CA VAL A 41 -6.46 10.39 2.03
C VAL A 41 -7.97 10.27 2.19
N ARG A 42 -8.53 9.11 1.83
CA ARG A 42 -9.96 8.80 2.00
C ARG A 42 -10.42 8.88 3.45
N ALA A 43 -9.58 8.40 4.37
CA ALA A 43 -9.80 8.48 5.81
C ALA A 43 -9.60 9.89 6.40
N LYS A 44 -9.24 10.88 5.57
CA LYS A 44 -8.95 12.26 5.96
C LYS A 44 -7.82 12.39 6.99
N ILE A 45 -6.89 11.43 7.00
CA ILE A 45 -5.69 11.48 7.84
C ILE A 45 -4.65 12.42 7.21
N THR A 46 -4.61 12.47 5.87
CA THR A 46 -3.74 13.36 5.09
C THR A 46 -4.48 13.92 3.87
N CYS A 47 -4.04 15.05 3.34
CA CYS A 47 -4.50 15.60 2.05
C CYS A 47 -3.81 14.97 0.83
N HIS A 48 -2.64 14.34 1.02
CA HIS A 48 -1.85 13.76 -0.07
C HIS A 48 -1.17 12.46 0.40
N PRO A 49 -1.09 11.39 -0.43
CA PRO A 49 -0.49 10.12 -0.03
C PRO A 49 0.96 10.26 0.44
N CYS A 50 1.73 11.19 -0.12
CA CYS A 50 3.12 11.40 0.33
C CYS A 50 3.22 11.91 1.79
N HIS A 51 2.24 12.64 2.32
CA HIS A 51 2.36 13.03 3.74
C HIS A 51 2.07 11.87 4.72
N TYR A 52 1.64 10.71 4.21
CA TYR A 52 1.45 9.51 5.02
C TYR A 52 2.77 8.73 5.18
N ARG A 53 3.53 9.10 6.22
CA ARG A 53 4.86 8.55 6.55
C ARG A 53 4.89 7.02 6.71
N TRP A 54 3.76 6.39 7.02
CA TRP A 54 3.66 4.92 7.17
C TRP A 54 3.37 4.20 5.85
N SER A 55 3.66 4.83 4.71
CA SER A 55 3.64 4.19 3.39
C SER A 55 4.99 4.34 2.70
N SER A 56 5.28 3.43 1.79
CA SER A 56 6.43 3.54 0.89
C SER A 56 6.21 4.51 -0.28
N TYR A 57 5.07 5.22 -0.33
CA TYR A 57 4.69 6.01 -1.49
C TYR A 57 5.73 7.07 -1.86
N CYS A 58 6.20 7.90 -0.92
CA CYS A 58 7.18 8.96 -1.24
C CYS A 58 8.48 8.39 -1.82
N ALA A 59 8.98 7.29 -1.23
CA ALA A 59 10.18 6.62 -1.70
C ALA A 59 10.00 6.03 -3.10
N THR A 60 8.84 5.40 -3.37
CA THR A 60 8.51 4.90 -4.71
C THR A 60 8.30 6.03 -5.72
N ALA A 61 7.67 7.12 -5.33
CA ALA A 61 7.40 8.28 -6.17
C ALA A 61 8.66 9.10 -6.49
N GLY A 62 9.76 8.86 -5.78
CA GLY A 62 11.02 9.60 -5.93
C GLY A 62 11.07 10.93 -5.18
N GLU A 63 10.16 11.13 -4.23
CA GLU A 63 10.16 12.30 -3.32
C GLU A 63 11.15 12.10 -2.15
N ASP A 64 11.43 10.84 -1.80
CA ASP A 64 12.40 10.45 -0.78
C ASP A 64 13.37 9.38 -1.32
N ASN A 65 14.54 9.28 -0.68
CA ASN A 65 15.45 8.16 -0.93
C ASN A 65 14.89 6.87 -0.31
N PRO A 66 14.74 5.78 -1.07
CA PRO A 66 14.33 4.51 -0.50
C PRO A 66 15.40 4.00 0.47
N PRO A 67 15.02 3.57 1.69
CA PRO A 67 15.96 2.91 2.58
C PRO A 67 16.39 1.55 2.00
N ASP A 68 17.55 1.04 2.41
CA ASP A 68 18.16 -0.19 1.85
C ASP A 68 17.25 -1.44 1.90
N PHE A 69 16.31 -1.48 2.84
CA PHE A 69 15.37 -2.58 2.99
C PHE A 69 14.10 -2.44 2.12
N LEU A 70 13.93 -1.33 1.41
CA LEU A 70 12.76 -1.06 0.58
C LEU A 70 13.06 -1.28 -0.91
N THR A 71 12.56 -2.38 -1.44
CA THR A 71 12.66 -2.69 -2.87
C THR A 71 11.65 -1.87 -3.68
N VAL A 72 12.11 -0.83 -4.38
CA VAL A 72 11.28 -0.03 -5.30
C VAL A 72 11.47 -0.40 -6.77
N ASP A 73 12.61 -0.98 -7.14
CA ASP A 73 12.99 -1.17 -8.55
C ASP A 73 12.09 -2.14 -9.30
N TRP A 74 11.70 -3.25 -8.66
CA TRP A 74 10.78 -4.21 -9.26
C TRP A 74 9.37 -3.63 -9.47
N LEU A 75 8.93 -2.74 -8.57
CA LEU A 75 7.65 -2.05 -8.71
C LEU A 75 7.72 -1.03 -9.84
N LEU A 76 8.78 -0.21 -9.88
CA LEU A 76 9.00 0.77 -10.93
C LEU A 76 9.21 0.13 -12.30
N SER A 77 9.77 -1.07 -12.39
CA SER A 77 9.94 -1.78 -13.66
C SER A 77 8.61 -2.13 -14.34
N GLN A 78 7.49 -2.11 -13.62
CA GLN A 78 6.16 -2.29 -14.21
C GLN A 78 5.69 -1.04 -14.98
N PHE A 79 6.27 0.13 -14.69
CA PHE A 79 5.88 1.42 -15.26
C PHE A 79 6.84 1.91 -16.36
N GLY A 80 8.04 1.34 -16.46
CA GLY A 80 9.03 1.70 -17.47
C GLY A 80 10.41 1.12 -17.19
N ARG A 81 11.32 1.25 -18.16
CA ARG A 81 12.74 0.86 -18.00
C ARG A 81 13.58 1.96 -17.38
N ASP A 82 13.20 3.21 -17.62
CA ASP A 82 13.86 4.37 -17.05
C ASP A 82 13.23 4.73 -15.71
N ARG A 83 14.06 4.95 -14.69
CA ARG A 83 13.59 5.18 -13.32
C ARG A 83 12.77 6.46 -13.21
N GLU A 84 13.20 7.54 -13.84
CA GLU A 84 12.53 8.84 -13.73
C GLU A 84 11.17 8.80 -14.43
N GLN A 85 11.11 8.18 -15.61
CA GLN A 85 9.86 7.96 -16.32
C GLN A 85 8.91 7.04 -15.55
N ALA A 86 9.44 5.95 -14.97
CA ALA A 86 8.64 5.03 -14.16
C ALA A 86 8.06 5.71 -12.92
N GLN A 87 8.83 6.58 -12.24
CA GLN A 87 8.35 7.36 -11.10
C GLN A 87 7.23 8.33 -11.50
N LYS A 88 7.37 9.03 -12.63
CA LYS A 88 6.33 9.92 -13.16
C LYS A 88 5.05 9.14 -13.51
N ALA A 89 5.19 8.01 -14.18
CA ALA A 89 4.08 7.13 -14.52
C ALA A 89 3.40 6.57 -13.27
N TYR A 90 4.17 6.18 -12.25
CA TYR A 90 3.63 5.73 -10.96
C TYR A 90 2.85 6.83 -10.22
N ARG A 91 3.35 8.07 -10.20
CA ARG A 91 2.61 9.22 -9.60
C ARG A 91 1.29 9.42 -10.31
N ARG A 92 1.32 9.47 -11.64
CA ARG A 92 0.13 9.62 -12.47
C ARG A 92 -0.88 8.50 -12.22
N PHE A 93 -0.42 7.25 -12.14
CA PHE A 93 -1.26 6.09 -11.82
C PHE A 93 -2.00 6.25 -10.47
N VAL A 94 -1.32 6.76 -9.44
CA VAL A 94 -1.95 6.99 -8.12
C VAL A 94 -2.89 8.19 -8.13
N GLU A 95 -2.55 9.25 -8.87
CA GLU A 95 -3.41 10.43 -9.04
C GLU A 95 -4.71 10.10 -9.79
N GLU A 96 -4.63 9.29 -10.84
CA GLU A 96 -5.79 8.85 -11.63
C GLU A 96 -6.82 8.10 -10.76
N GLY A 97 -6.38 7.37 -9.74
CA GLY A 97 -7.31 6.67 -8.84
C GLY A 97 -7.92 7.51 -7.71
N GLN A 98 -7.57 8.80 -7.57
CA GLN A 98 -8.24 9.69 -6.59
C GLN A 98 -9.73 9.91 -6.89
N GLY A 99 -10.18 9.61 -8.11
CA GLY A 99 -11.58 9.68 -8.54
C GLY A 99 -12.35 8.35 -8.45
N VAL A 100 -11.73 7.23 -8.04
CA VAL A 100 -12.38 5.91 -8.03
C VAL A 100 -13.31 5.80 -6.82
N SER A 101 -14.62 5.73 -7.11
CA SER A 101 -15.66 5.47 -6.11
C SER A 101 -15.62 4.00 -5.70
N VAL A 102 -15.22 3.71 -4.45
CA VAL A 102 -15.28 2.35 -3.92
C VAL A 102 -16.74 1.97 -3.69
N PRO A 103 -17.29 0.95 -4.36
CA PRO A 103 -18.61 0.46 -4.02
C PRO A 103 -18.62 0.01 -2.56
N PRO A 104 -19.74 0.18 -1.82
CA PRO A 104 -19.82 -0.29 -0.45
C PRO A 104 -19.43 -1.77 -0.41
N PRO A 105 -18.72 -2.22 0.65
CA PRO A 105 -18.29 -3.61 0.74
C PRO A 105 -19.52 -4.50 0.52
N SER A 106 -19.43 -5.43 -0.43
CA SER A 106 -20.47 -6.43 -0.62
C SER A 106 -20.70 -7.12 0.73
N SER A 107 -21.96 -7.17 1.16
CA SER A 107 -22.36 -7.71 2.47
C SER A 107 -21.57 -8.99 2.77
N PRO A 108 -20.94 -9.12 3.95
CA PRO A 108 -20.11 -10.27 4.23
C PRO A 108 -20.97 -11.52 4.10
N SER A 109 -20.66 -12.34 3.09
CA SER A 109 -21.16 -13.70 2.98
C SER A 109 -20.75 -14.41 4.27
N HIS A 110 -21.69 -14.46 5.21
CA HIS A 110 -21.58 -15.15 6.48
C HIS A 110 -21.49 -16.65 6.18
N LYS A 111 -20.32 -17.13 5.76
CA LYS A 111 -19.96 -18.53 5.96
C LYS A 111 -19.21 -18.61 7.29
N ARG A 112 -19.99 -18.54 8.37
CA ARG A 112 -19.57 -19.06 9.68
C ARG A 112 -19.23 -20.54 9.46
N ARG A 113 -17.98 -20.91 9.69
CA ARG A 113 -17.57 -22.28 10.02
C ARG A 113 -16.78 -22.21 11.32
#